data_AF-A0A2L2Z2J1-F1
#
_entry.id   AF-A0A2L2Z2J1-F1
#
_cell.length_a   1.000
_cell.length_b   1.000
_cell.length_c   1.000
_cell.angle_alpha   90.00
_cell.angle_beta   90.00
_cell.angle_gamma   90.00
#
_symmetry.space_group_name_H-M   'P 1'
#
loop_
_entity.id
_entity.type
_entity.pdbx_description
1 polymer ?
#
loop_
_entity_poly.entity_id
_entity_poly.type
_entity_poly.pdbx_seq_one_letter_code
_entity_poly.pdbx_strand_id
1 'polypeptide(L)'
;EKRSANEKLLVKFIKVLYFMIKKHWAVSENFESMIRFLGNEMGDPEINSHLKTCAKNATYLSNVSVNNLMQAISLYLEEKIIAEITCAEAYALMADESTDEAQREQLGLIARYKAPG
;
A
#
# COMPACT_ATOMS: atom_id res chain seq x y z
N GLU A 1 -19.00 14.41 -12.27
CA GLU A 1 -19.41 13.00 -12.08
C GLU A 1 -18.25 11.99 -12.15
N LYS A 2 -17.47 11.90 -13.25
CA LYS A 2 -16.36 10.91 -13.38
C LYS A 2 -15.29 10.97 -12.28
N ARG A 3 -14.89 12.16 -11.82
CA ARG A 3 -13.88 12.33 -10.74
C ARG A 3 -14.32 11.68 -9.42
N SER A 4 -15.61 11.81 -9.07
CA SER A 4 -16.17 11.22 -7.84
C SER A 4 -16.27 9.68 -7.93
N ALA A 5 -16.53 9.13 -9.11
CA ALA A 5 -16.54 7.68 -9.31
C ALA A 5 -15.14 7.06 -9.16
N ASN A 6 -14.11 7.70 -9.73
CA ASN A 6 -12.72 7.22 -9.60
C ASN A 6 -12.24 7.29 -8.14
N GLU A 7 -12.60 8.33 -7.41
CA GLU A 7 -12.27 8.47 -5.99
C GLU A 7 -12.89 7.35 -5.14
N LYS A 8 -14.18 7.05 -5.34
CA LYS A 8 -14.85 5.93 -4.66
C LYS A 8 -14.17 4.58 -4.94
N LEU A 9 -13.76 4.35 -6.19
CA LEU A 9 -13.04 3.14 -6.55
C LEU A 9 -11.65 3.07 -5.90
N LEU A 10 -10.89 4.17 -5.90
CA LEU A 10 -9.58 4.22 -5.24
C LEU A 10 -9.69 3.93 -3.74
N VAL A 11 -10.74 4.43 -3.08
CA VAL A 11 -11.03 4.08 -1.68
C VAL A 11 -11.27 2.57 -1.52
N LYS A 12 -11.99 1.93 -2.45
CA LYS A 12 -12.14 0.46 -2.44
C LYS A 12 -10.81 -0.24 -2.65
N PHE A 13 -9.99 0.22 -3.58
CA PHE A 13 -8.67 -0.36 -3.85
C PHE A 13 -7.76 -0.27 -2.63
N ILE A 14 -7.72 0.87 -1.95
CA ILE A 14 -6.98 1.05 -0.68
C ILE A 14 -7.48 0.08 0.39
N LYS A 15 -8.79 -0.16 0.50
CA LYS A 15 -9.34 -1.16 1.46
C LYS A 15 -8.90 -2.58 1.12
N VAL A 16 -8.85 -2.94 -0.16
CA VAL A 16 -8.35 -4.25 -0.62
C VAL A 16 -6.87 -4.37 -0.31
N LEU A 17 -6.06 -3.34 -0.61
CA LEU A 17 -4.64 -3.30 -0.27
C LEU A 17 -4.42 -3.49 1.24
N TYR A 18 -5.14 -2.73 2.06
CA TYR A 18 -5.07 -2.86 3.52
C TYR A 18 -5.40 -4.29 3.98
N PHE A 19 -6.44 -4.90 3.44
CA PHE A 19 -6.79 -6.29 3.73
C PHE A 19 -5.66 -7.26 3.35
N MET A 20 -5.09 -7.13 2.15
CA MET A 20 -4.00 -7.97 1.67
C MET A 20 -2.75 -7.85 2.54
N ILE A 21 -2.36 -6.61 2.89
CA ILE A 21 -1.23 -6.33 3.79
C ILE A 21 -1.47 -6.97 5.16
N LYS A 22 -2.66 -6.80 5.72
CA LYS A 22 -3.05 -7.41 7.01
C LYS A 22 -3.04 -8.94 6.98
N LYS A 23 -3.18 -9.55 5.81
CA LYS A 23 -3.10 -11.00 5.59
C LYS A 23 -1.72 -11.47 5.14
N HIS A 24 -0.74 -10.57 5.08
CA HIS A 24 0.62 -10.86 4.61
C HIS A 24 0.66 -11.43 3.19
N TRP A 25 -0.26 -11.00 2.32
CA TRP A 25 -0.28 -11.41 0.91
C TRP A 25 0.61 -10.50 0.06
N ALA A 26 1.34 -11.09 -0.89
CA ALA A 26 2.18 -10.33 -1.81
C ALA A 26 1.32 -9.43 -2.71
N VAL A 27 1.25 -8.13 -2.39
CA VAL A 27 0.39 -7.16 -3.06
C VAL A 27 0.74 -6.99 -4.53
N SER A 28 2.03 -6.82 -4.84
CA SER A 28 2.54 -6.59 -6.20
C SER A 28 2.16 -7.67 -7.20
N GLU A 29 1.97 -8.90 -6.71
CA GLU A 29 1.68 -10.08 -7.55
C GLU A 29 0.18 -10.42 -7.58
N ASN A 30 -0.54 -10.15 -6.48
CA ASN A 30 -1.90 -10.67 -6.29
C ASN A 30 -3.00 -9.61 -6.41
N PHE A 31 -2.65 -8.31 -6.46
CA PHE A 31 -3.66 -7.25 -6.40
C PHE A 31 -4.63 -7.29 -7.58
N GLU A 32 -4.13 -7.44 -8.81
CA GLU A 32 -4.99 -7.54 -10.01
C GLU A 32 -5.96 -8.73 -9.89
N SER A 33 -5.45 -9.91 -9.55
CA SER A 33 -6.26 -11.12 -9.37
C SER A 33 -7.33 -10.94 -8.31
N MET A 34 -7.00 -10.27 -7.20
CA MET A 34 -7.95 -9.96 -6.13
C MET A 34 -9.06 -9.03 -6.61
N ILE A 35 -8.73 -7.95 -7.34
CA ILE A 35 -9.75 -7.04 -7.88
C ILE A 35 -10.64 -7.75 -8.90
N ARG A 36 -10.06 -8.59 -9.77
CA ARG A 36 -10.83 -9.39 -10.74
C ARG A 36 -11.75 -10.38 -10.04
N PHE A 37 -11.27 -11.05 -9.01
CA PHE A 37 -12.08 -11.96 -8.19
C PHE A 37 -13.25 -11.22 -7.53
N LEU A 38 -13.00 -10.05 -6.93
CA LEU A 38 -14.05 -9.25 -6.30
C LEU A 38 -15.12 -8.77 -7.29
N GLY A 39 -14.69 -8.34 -8.49
CA GLY A 39 -15.61 -7.86 -9.52
C GLY A 39 -16.38 -8.99 -10.21
N ASN A 40 -15.68 -10.04 -10.64
CA ASN A 40 -16.25 -11.08 -11.51
C ASN A 40 -16.94 -12.20 -10.71
N GLU A 41 -16.31 -12.68 -9.65
CA GLU A 41 -16.78 -13.86 -8.90
C GLU A 41 -17.66 -13.45 -7.72
N MET A 42 -17.24 -12.45 -6.94
CA MET A 42 -18.01 -11.96 -5.79
C MET A 42 -19.09 -10.94 -6.19
N GLY A 43 -19.09 -10.49 -7.43
CA GLY A 43 -20.13 -9.63 -7.99
C GLY A 43 -20.15 -8.21 -7.43
N ASP A 44 -19.02 -7.63 -7.00
CA ASP A 44 -18.98 -6.21 -6.61
C ASP A 44 -19.36 -5.34 -7.82
N PRO A 45 -20.51 -4.63 -7.78
CA PRO A 45 -21.06 -3.98 -8.97
C PRO A 45 -20.21 -2.79 -9.43
N GLU A 46 -19.53 -2.11 -8.51
CA GLU A 46 -18.69 -0.95 -8.84
C GLU A 46 -17.38 -1.41 -9.48
N ILE A 47 -16.76 -2.45 -8.93
CA ILE A 47 -15.54 -3.03 -9.50
C ILE A 47 -15.85 -3.68 -10.85
N ASN A 48 -16.93 -4.47 -10.94
CA ASN A 48 -17.34 -5.14 -12.18
C ASN A 48 -17.62 -4.11 -13.30
N SER A 49 -18.38 -3.05 -12.98
CA SER A 49 -18.65 -1.97 -13.91
C SER A 49 -17.36 -1.27 -14.35
N HIS A 50 -16.45 -0.98 -13.42
CA HIS A 50 -15.17 -0.36 -13.75
C HIS A 50 -14.31 -1.26 -14.66
N LEU A 51 -14.20 -2.55 -14.36
CA LEU A 51 -13.44 -3.51 -15.17
C LEU A 51 -13.97 -3.62 -16.60
N LYS A 52 -15.27 -3.45 -16.81
CA LYS A 52 -15.93 -3.54 -18.14
C LYS A 52 -15.91 -2.24 -18.92
N THR A 53 -16.04 -1.10 -18.25
CA THR A 53 -16.30 0.20 -18.90
C THR A 53 -15.06 1.09 -18.98
N CYS A 54 -14.04 0.85 -18.16
CA CYS A 54 -12.87 1.69 -18.10
C CYS A 54 -11.91 1.44 -19.27
N ALA A 55 -11.26 2.50 -19.74
CA ALA A 55 -10.16 2.36 -20.70
C ALA A 55 -9.02 1.54 -20.09
N LYS A 56 -8.33 0.72 -20.90
CA LYS A 56 -7.28 -0.20 -20.41
C LYS A 56 -6.22 0.48 -19.55
N ASN A 57 -5.84 1.71 -19.89
CA ASN A 57 -4.83 2.52 -19.20
C ASN A 57 -5.33 3.18 -17.90
N ALA A 58 -6.62 3.10 -17.58
CA ALA A 58 -7.24 3.71 -16.40
C ALA A 58 -7.84 2.68 -15.45
N THR A 59 -7.49 1.39 -15.61
CA THR A 59 -7.90 0.30 -14.71
C THR A 59 -7.14 0.32 -13.38
N TYR A 60 -5.96 0.95 -13.35
CA TYR A 60 -5.02 0.96 -12.22
C TYR A 60 -4.53 -0.43 -11.76
N LEU A 61 -4.72 -1.47 -12.58
CA LEU A 61 -4.34 -2.85 -12.22
C LEU A 61 -2.98 -3.28 -12.74
N SER A 62 -2.35 -2.50 -13.63
CA SER A 62 -1.01 -2.82 -14.12
C SER A 62 0.01 -2.82 -12.97
N ASN A 63 1.05 -3.66 -13.06
CA ASN A 63 2.13 -3.67 -12.07
C ASN A 63 2.70 -2.28 -11.78
N VAL A 64 2.83 -1.43 -12.81
CA VAL A 64 3.29 -0.05 -12.67
C VAL A 64 2.31 0.78 -11.83
N SER A 65 1.00 0.69 -12.12
CA SER A 65 -0.03 1.41 -11.36
C SER A 65 -0.10 0.95 -9.91
N VAL A 66 -0.03 -0.37 -9.66
CA VAL A 66 -0.06 -0.94 -8.30
C VAL A 66 1.17 -0.50 -7.52
N ASN A 67 2.36 -0.55 -8.12
CA ASN A 67 3.59 -0.07 -7.48
C ASN A 67 3.52 1.43 -7.18
N ASN A 68 3.00 2.25 -8.08
CA ASN A 68 2.82 3.68 -7.83
C ASN A 68 1.86 3.95 -6.68
N LEU A 69 0.76 3.20 -6.59
CA LEU A 69 -0.19 3.31 -5.48
C LEU A 69 0.46 2.91 -4.15
N MET A 70 1.23 1.81 -4.14
CA MET A 70 1.98 1.37 -2.97
C MET A 70 3.01 2.41 -2.52
N GLN A 71 3.78 2.98 -3.46
CA GLN A 71 4.75 4.03 -3.16
C GLN A 71 4.09 5.28 -2.58
N ALA A 72 2.96 5.73 -3.14
CA ALA A 72 2.24 6.89 -2.62
C ALA A 72 1.75 6.68 -1.18
N ILE A 73 1.26 5.48 -0.86
CA ILE A 73 0.84 5.12 0.50
C ILE A 73 2.06 5.07 1.43
N SER A 74 3.15 4.42 1.01
CA SER A 74 4.38 4.33 1.79
C SER A 74 4.95 5.71 2.11
N LEU A 75 5.06 6.60 1.12
CA LEU A 75 5.55 7.96 1.30
C LEU A 75 4.70 8.74 2.29
N TYR A 76 3.37 8.68 2.15
CA TYR A 76 2.46 9.36 3.07
C TYR A 76 2.63 8.87 4.52
N LEU A 77 2.73 7.55 4.72
CA LEU A 77 2.93 6.98 6.05
C LEU A 77 4.30 7.35 6.63
N GLU A 78 5.34 7.31 5.81
CA GLU A 78 6.70 7.68 6.21
C GLU A 78 6.77 9.15 6.64
N GLU A 79 6.23 10.07 5.84
CA GLU A 79 6.16 11.49 6.18
C GLU A 79 5.43 11.72 7.52
N LYS A 80 4.35 10.98 7.77
CA LYS A 80 3.60 11.06 9.03
C LYS A 80 4.41 10.56 10.22
N ILE A 81 5.03 9.39 10.08
CA ILE A 81 5.85 8.79 11.15
C ILE A 81 7.07 9.68 11.44
N ILE A 82 7.74 10.21 10.42
CA ILE A 82 8.87 11.13 10.60
C ILE A 82 8.43 12.40 11.31
N ALA A 83 7.30 12.99 10.94
CA ALA A 83 6.76 14.16 11.62
C ALA A 83 6.45 13.87 13.09
N GLU A 84 5.86 12.71 13.40
CA GLU A 84 5.61 12.29 14.78
C GLU A 84 6.89 12.11 15.59
N ILE A 85 7.91 11.44 15.03
CA ILE A 85 9.22 11.25 15.68
C ILE A 85 9.88 12.61 15.94
N THR A 86 9.82 13.51 14.96
CA THR A 86 10.45 14.85 15.06
C THR A 86 9.79 15.72 16.13
N CYS A 87 8.49 15.53 16.38
CA CYS A 87 7.74 16.24 17.41
C CYS A 87 7.70 15.51 18.76
N ALA A 88 8.25 14.29 18.86
CA ALA A 88 8.25 13.54 20.10
C ALA A 88 9.17 14.19 21.15
N GLU A 89 8.77 14.12 22.42
CA GLU A 89 9.56 14.58 23.56
C GLU A 89 10.96 13.91 23.60
N ALA A 90 10.99 12.62 23.26
CA ALA A 90 12.20 11.83 23.16
C ALA A 90 12.02 10.71 22.13
N TYR A 91 13.11 10.40 21.42
CA TYR A 91 13.22 9.25 20.53
C TYR A 91 14.60 8.61 20.65
N ALA A 92 14.69 7.33 20.26
CA ALA A 92 15.93 6.59 20.10
C ALA A 92 16.00 6.03 18.68
N LEU A 93 17.14 6.21 18.02
CA LEU A 93 17.45 5.56 16.75
C LEU A 93 18.47 4.46 17.01
N MET A 94 18.14 3.24 16.58
CA MET A 94 19.03 2.09 16.65
C MET A 94 19.36 1.67 15.23
N ALA A 95 20.65 1.44 14.99
CA ALA A 95 21.18 0.92 13.75
C ALA A 95 21.98 -0.33 14.08
N ASP A 96 21.61 -1.47 13.49
CA ASP A 96 22.27 -2.75 13.71
C ASP A 96 22.67 -3.37 12.37
N GLU A 97 23.91 -3.82 12.29
CA GLU A 97 24.47 -4.44 11.10
C GLU A 97 24.54 -5.95 11.29
N SER A 98 24.08 -6.69 10.30
CA SER A 98 24.14 -8.15 10.29
C SER A 98 24.57 -8.65 8.92
N THR A 99 25.18 -9.83 8.88
CA THR A 99 25.55 -10.51 7.64
C THR A 99 24.87 -11.87 7.62
N ASP A 100 24.14 -12.17 6.55
CA ASP A 100 23.49 -13.47 6.39
C ASP A 100 24.48 -14.57 5.98
N GLU A 101 24.02 -15.83 5.98
CA GLU A 101 24.85 -16.98 5.56
C GLU A 101 25.34 -16.87 4.11
N ALA A 102 24.66 -16.08 3.28
CA ALA A 102 25.03 -15.81 1.90
C ALA A 102 26.00 -14.62 1.75
N GLN A 103 26.59 -14.13 2.86
CA GLN A 103 27.52 -13.00 2.92
C GLN A 103 26.88 -11.68 2.44
N ARG A 104 25.56 -11.52 2.61
CA ARG A 104 24.88 -10.26 2.32
C ARG A 104 24.78 -9.43 3.59
N GLU A 105 25.36 -8.24 3.54
CA GLU A 105 25.26 -7.23 4.60
C GLU A 105 23.85 -6.63 4.63
N GLN A 106 23.33 -6.40 5.84
CA GLN A 106 22.02 -5.83 6.10
C GLN A 106 22.14 -4.82 7.24
N LEU A 107 21.57 -3.62 7.06
CA LEU A 107 21.49 -2.59 8.08
C LEU A 107 20.02 -2.40 8.52
N GLY A 108 19.70 -2.84 9.72
CA GLY A 108 18.41 -2.61 10.35
C GLY A 108 18.36 -1.23 11.00
N LEU A 109 17.39 -0.39 10.60
CA LEU A 109 17.12 0.89 11.25
C LEU A 109 15.81 0.82 12.03
N ILE A 110 15.85 1.15 13.31
CA ILE A 110 14.69 1.12 14.21
C ILE A 110 14.59 2.46 14.94
N ALA A 111 13.48 3.16 14.73
CA ALA A 111 13.11 4.32 15.53
C ALA A 111 12.13 3.91 16.64
N ARG A 112 12.44 4.27 17.89
CA ARG A 112 11.52 4.16 19.04
C ARG A 112 11.23 5.55 19.55
N TYR A 113 9.96 5.90 19.66
CA TYR A 113 9.53 7.21 20.13
C TYR A 113 8.28 7.08 21.00
N LYS A 114 8.08 8.04 21.90
CA LYS A 114 6.83 8.19 22.63
C LYS A 114 5.87 8.98 21.74
N ALA A 115 4.78 8.35 21.32
CA ALA A 115 3.76 9.03 20.53
C ALA A 115 3.22 10.27 21.30
N PRO A 116 2.96 11.39 20.61
CA PRO A 116 2.31 12.53 21.24
C PRO A 116 0.94 12.08 21.80
N GLY A 117 0.67 12.46 23.06
CA GLY A 117 -0.59 12.17 23.75
C GLY A 117 -1.73 13.07 23.34
#